data_AF-A0A2C8YND3-F1
#
_entry.id   AF-A0A2C8YND3-F1
#
_cell.length_a   1.000
_cell.length_b   1.000
_cell.length_c   1.000
_cell.angle_alpha   90.00
_cell.angle_beta   90.00
_cell.angle_gamma   90.00
#
_symmetry.space_group_name_H-M   'P 1'
#
loop_
_entity.id
_entity.type
_entity.pdbx_description
1 polymer ?
#
loop_
_entity_poly.entity_id
_entity_poly.type
_entity_poly.pdbx_seq_one_letter_code
_entity_poly.pdbx_strand_id
1 'polypeptide(L)'
;MSSLARLAEFIYIFNKYREIAEKSIRDYLEYFATKKPISPETREIDRFVKWYQTDSNTRIRYMTLQQEIDIAIDKAETRAAEAEARADEANARANEANARADEANARIAEVEARANEMEKKLREHGLL
;
A
#
# COMPACT_ATOMS: atom_id res chain seq x y z
N MET A 1 4.22 11.13 4.20
CA MET A 1 4.36 11.29 5.67
C MET A 1 5.78 11.75 5.97
N SER A 2 5.95 12.85 6.71
CA SER A 2 7.25 13.50 6.98
C SER A 2 8.17 12.61 7.83
N SER A 3 9.49 12.60 7.54
CA SER A 3 10.48 11.79 8.29
C SER A 3 10.54 12.14 9.79
N LEU A 4 10.13 13.36 10.15
CA LEU A 4 10.03 13.81 11.54
C LEU A 4 8.92 13.10 12.32
N ALA A 5 7.82 12.71 11.67
CA ALA A 5 6.72 11.97 12.32
C ALA A 5 7.13 10.53 12.65
N ARG A 6 7.89 9.87 11.76
CA ARG A 6 8.47 8.54 12.01
C ARG A 6 9.45 8.54 13.17
N LEU A 7 10.31 9.56 13.25
CA LEU A 7 11.26 9.71 14.37
C LEU A 7 10.55 9.94 15.71
N ALA A 8 9.46 10.71 15.71
CA ALA A 8 8.68 10.97 16.93
C ALA A 8 7.94 9.70 17.44
N GLU A 9 7.34 8.91 16.54
CA GLU A 9 6.75 7.60 16.90
C GLU A 9 7.82 6.62 17.42
N PHE A 10 9.00 6.60 16.81
CA PHE A 10 10.12 5.77 17.26
C PHE A 10 10.54 6.12 18.69
N ILE A 11 10.71 7.42 18.99
CA ILE A 11 11.09 7.90 20.33
C ILE A 11 9.99 7.58 21.38
N TYR A 12 8.72 7.63 20.99
CA TYR A 12 7.59 7.36 21.89
C TYR A 12 7.53 5.90 22.36
N ILE A 13 7.78 4.93 21.46
CA ILE A 13 7.81 3.49 21.79
C ILE A 13 8.95 3.18 22.78
N PHE A 14 10.08 3.89 22.65
CA PHE A 14 11.27 3.66 23.48
C PHE A 14 11.25 4.28 24.87
N ASN A 15 10.25 5.05 25.30
CA ASN A 15 10.18 5.51 26.71
C ASN A 15 9.17 4.71 27.55
N LYS A 16 8.25 3.97 26.91
CA LYS A 16 7.23 3.18 27.61
C LYS A 16 7.72 1.84 28.15
N TYR A 17 8.95 1.41 27.83
CA TYR A 17 9.46 0.12 28.36
C TYR A 17 9.50 0.08 29.89
N ARG A 18 9.63 1.25 30.54
CA ARG A 18 9.62 1.36 32.01
C ARG A 18 8.28 0.93 32.63
N GLU A 19 7.20 0.96 31.86
CA GLU A 19 5.85 0.58 32.29
C GLU A 19 5.59 -0.93 32.15
N ILE A 20 6.47 -1.68 31.47
CA ILE A 20 6.27 -3.10 31.19
C ILE A 20 6.53 -3.92 32.45
N ALA A 21 5.54 -4.69 32.90
CA ALA A 21 5.63 -5.49 34.12
C ALA A 21 6.68 -6.61 34.05
N GLU A 22 6.87 -7.22 32.88
CA GLU A 22 7.82 -8.32 32.70
C GLU A 22 9.27 -7.82 32.63
N LYS A 23 10.10 -8.27 33.57
CA LYS A 23 11.49 -7.80 33.73
C LYS A 23 12.37 -8.14 32.53
N SER A 24 12.26 -9.34 31.98
CA SER A 24 12.99 -9.80 30.79
C SER A 24 12.76 -8.88 29.59
N ILE A 25 11.50 -8.57 29.31
CA ILE A 25 11.08 -7.69 28.21
C ILE A 25 11.54 -6.25 28.47
N ARG A 26 11.42 -5.77 29.71
CA ARG A 26 11.88 -4.45 30.12
C ARG A 26 13.38 -4.29 29.91
N ASP A 27 14.18 -5.23 30.42
CA ASP A 27 15.64 -5.21 30.31
C ASP A 27 16.06 -5.26 28.83
N TYR A 28 15.40 -6.08 28.03
CA TYR A 28 15.61 -6.15 26.58
C TYR A 28 15.34 -4.81 25.89
N LEU A 29 14.17 -4.20 26.12
CA LEU A 29 13.83 -2.94 25.48
C LEU A 29 14.71 -1.77 25.95
N GLU A 30 15.12 -1.78 27.22
CA GLU A 30 16.10 -0.83 27.75
C GLU A 30 17.46 -0.98 27.06
N TYR A 31 17.94 -2.22 26.84
CA TYR A 31 19.14 -2.47 26.06
C TYR A 31 19.00 -1.96 24.61
N PHE A 32 17.86 -2.18 23.95
CA PHE A 32 17.66 -1.67 22.59
C PHE A 32 17.65 -0.14 22.52
N ALA A 33 17.04 0.52 23.50
CA ALA A 33 16.95 1.97 23.60
C ALA A 33 18.30 2.64 23.93
N THR A 34 19.05 2.06 24.87
CA THR A 34 20.22 2.72 25.49
C THR A 34 21.56 2.10 25.11
N LYS A 35 21.56 0.88 24.55
CA LYS A 35 22.74 0.04 24.29
C LYS A 35 23.55 -0.26 25.56
N LYS A 36 22.93 -0.21 26.74
CA LYS A 36 23.55 -0.57 28.02
C LYS A 36 23.10 -1.96 28.47
N PRO A 37 24.00 -2.96 28.53
CA PRO A 37 23.64 -4.31 28.92
C PRO A 37 23.61 -4.46 30.45
N ILE A 38 22.44 -4.25 31.05
CA ILE A 38 22.27 -4.20 32.51
C ILE A 38 22.06 -5.62 33.08
N SER A 39 21.30 -6.46 32.38
CA SER A 39 20.98 -7.83 32.77
C SER A 39 21.97 -8.87 32.20
N PRO A 40 22.03 -10.10 32.76
CA PRO A 40 22.83 -11.19 32.19
C PRO A 40 22.48 -11.50 30.72
N GLU A 41 21.19 -11.51 30.38
CA GLU A 41 20.67 -11.81 29.04
C GLU A 41 21.07 -10.71 28.05
N THR A 42 20.94 -9.45 28.44
CA THR A 42 21.34 -8.31 27.60
C THR A 42 22.85 -8.22 27.43
N ARG A 43 23.66 -8.68 28.39
CA ARG A 43 25.11 -8.83 28.22
C ARG A 43 25.46 -9.92 27.21
N GLU A 44 24.70 -11.01 27.19
CA GLU A 44 24.89 -12.06 26.20
C GLU A 44 24.56 -11.55 24.79
N ILE A 45 23.42 -10.87 24.63
CA ILE A 45 23.07 -10.18 23.38
C ILE A 45 24.16 -9.20 22.97
N ASP A 46 24.66 -8.37 23.90
CA ASP A 46 25.72 -7.40 23.62
C ASP A 46 27.03 -8.05 23.16
N ARG A 47 27.39 -9.20 23.74
CA ARG A 47 28.53 -10.00 23.26
C ARG A 47 28.32 -10.48 21.84
N PHE A 48 27.15 -11.02 21.51
CA PHE A 48 26.85 -11.45 20.15
C PHE A 48 26.90 -10.28 19.17
N VAL A 49 26.27 -9.15 19.50
CA VAL A 49 26.29 -7.93 18.67
C VAL A 49 27.73 -7.46 18.43
N LYS A 50 28.56 -7.39 19.48
CA LYS A 50 29.97 -7.01 19.35
C LYS A 50 30.74 -7.99 18.48
N TRP A 51 30.53 -9.30 18.68
CA TRP A 51 31.16 -10.34 17.87
C TRP A 51 30.77 -10.21 16.39
N TYR A 52 29.49 -10.02 16.09
CA TYR A 52 28.99 -9.77 14.73
C TYR A 52 29.54 -8.49 14.11
N GLN A 53 29.81 -7.46 14.93
CA GLN A 53 30.43 -6.22 14.47
C GLN A 53 31.94 -6.39 14.17
N THR A 54 32.61 -7.34 14.83
CA THR A 54 34.02 -7.65 14.59
C THR A 54 34.25 -8.66 13.47
N ASP A 55 33.27 -9.53 13.17
CA ASP A 55 33.36 -10.49 12.07
C ASP A 55 32.96 -9.86 10.73
N SER A 56 33.97 -9.58 9.90
CA SER A 56 33.83 -8.91 8.61
C SER A 56 32.87 -9.65 7.66
N ASN A 57 32.92 -10.99 7.66
CA ASN A 57 32.11 -11.82 6.76
C ASN A 57 30.63 -11.75 7.12
N THR A 58 30.29 -11.78 8.40
CA THR A 58 28.89 -11.68 8.82
C THR A 58 28.36 -10.27 8.65
N ARG A 59 29.16 -9.23 8.90
CA ARG A 59 28.78 -7.84 8.57
C ARG A 59 28.47 -7.70 7.07
N ILE A 60 29.32 -8.24 6.19
CA ILE A 60 29.08 -8.22 4.73
C ILE A 60 27.76 -8.93 4.41
N ARG A 61 27.51 -10.12 4.95
CA ARG A 61 26.25 -10.85 4.72
C ARG A 61 25.01 -10.06 5.13
N TYR A 62 25.03 -9.38 6.27
CA TYR A 62 23.91 -8.52 6.70
C TYR A 62 23.72 -7.31 5.77
N MET A 63 24.81 -6.66 5.35
CA MET A 63 24.74 -5.55 4.39
C MET A 63 24.19 -6.01 3.03
N THR A 64 24.59 -7.19 2.56
CA THR A 64 24.07 -7.79 1.31
C THR A 64 22.59 -8.13 1.43
N LEU A 65 22.14 -8.74 2.53
CA LEU A 65 20.73 -9.06 2.72
C LEU A 65 19.85 -7.80 2.76
N GLN A 66 20.30 -6.74 3.43
CA GLN A 66 19.56 -5.47 3.46
C GLN A 66 19.42 -4.88 2.04
N GLN A 67 20.49 -4.91 1.26
CA GLN A 67 20.47 -4.46 -0.14
C GLN A 67 19.50 -5.30 -0.99
N GLU A 68 19.48 -6.63 -0.80
CA GLU A 68 18.54 -7.51 -1.50
C GLU A 68 17.08 -7.20 -1.15
N ILE A 69 16.79 -6.89 0.12
CA ILE A 69 15.47 -6.48 0.58
C ILE A 69 15.08 -5.14 -0.05
N ASP A 70 15.97 -4.15 -0.04
CA ASP A 70 15.69 -2.83 -0.61
C ASP A 70 15.42 -2.93 -2.12
N ILE A 71 16.23 -3.70 -2.86
CA ILE A 71 16.01 -3.98 -4.29
C ILE A 71 14.66 -4.68 -4.52
N ALA A 72 14.29 -5.61 -3.65
CA ALA A 72 13.01 -6.31 -3.76
C ALA A 72 11.82 -5.39 -3.52
N ILE A 73 11.95 -4.45 -2.56
CA ILE A 73 10.94 -3.42 -2.27
C ILE A 73 10.78 -2.50 -3.48
N ASP A 74 11.87 -1.93 -4.01
CA ASP A 74 11.84 -1.04 -5.16
C ASP A 74 11.16 -1.71 -6.38
N LYS A 75 11.47 -2.99 -6.60
CA LYS A 75 10.86 -3.78 -7.67
C LYS A 75 9.37 -4.04 -7.43
N ALA A 76 8.95 -4.22 -6.18
CA ALA A 76 7.55 -4.38 -5.84
C ALA A 76 6.77 -3.06 -6.03
N GLU A 77 7.34 -1.93 -5.60
CA GLU A 77 6.77 -0.60 -5.80
C GLU A 77 6.60 -0.27 -7.29
N THR A 78 7.61 -0.56 -8.11
CA THR A 78 7.55 -0.36 -9.56
C THR A 78 6.41 -1.15 -10.19
N ARG A 79 6.24 -2.44 -9.82
CA ARG A 79 5.14 -3.27 -10.33
C ARG A 79 3.78 -2.79 -9.87
N ALA A 80 3.68 -2.28 -8.65
CA ALA A 80 2.43 -1.72 -8.13
C ALA A 80 2.01 -0.49 -8.94
N ALA A 81 2.96 0.41 -9.22
CA ALA A 81 2.71 1.60 -10.05
C ALA A 81 2.25 1.23 -11.48
N GLU A 82 2.89 0.22 -12.10
CA GLU A 82 2.43 -0.26 -13.40
C GLU A 82 1.02 -0.87 -13.36
N ALA A 83 0.66 -1.57 -12.28
CA ALA A 83 -0.67 -2.15 -12.13
C ALA A 83 -1.74 -1.05 -11.95
N GLU A 84 -1.43 -0.01 -11.19
CA GLU A 84 -2.28 1.18 -11.02
C GLU A 84 -2.53 1.88 -12.36
N ALA A 85 -1.47 2.13 -13.15
CA ALA A 85 -1.61 2.74 -14.47
C ALA A 85 -2.50 1.91 -15.42
N ARG A 86 -2.40 0.57 -15.38
CA ARG A 86 -3.28 -0.31 -16.17
C ARG A 86 -4.74 -0.25 -15.70
N ALA A 87 -4.97 -0.11 -14.40
CA ALA A 87 -6.31 0.03 -13.84
C ALA A 87 -6.95 1.36 -14.26
N ASP A 88 -6.19 2.44 -14.25
CA ASP A 88 -6.66 3.76 -14.73
C ASP A 88 -7.02 3.73 -16.22
N GLU A 89 -6.20 3.07 -17.05
CA GLU A 89 -6.50 2.90 -18.47
C GLU A 89 -7.79 2.08 -18.67
N ALA A 90 -7.98 1.01 -17.90
CA ALA A 90 -9.19 0.21 -17.96
C ALA A 90 -10.44 1.02 -17.56
N ASN A 91 -10.33 1.85 -16.51
CA ASN A 91 -11.41 2.75 -16.08
C ASN A 91 -11.76 3.78 -17.17
N ALA A 92 -10.76 4.36 -17.82
CA ALA A 92 -10.98 5.30 -18.92
C ALA A 92 -11.76 4.65 -20.08
N ARG A 93 -11.36 3.43 -20.49
CA ARG A 93 -12.07 2.67 -21.52
C ARG A 93 -13.50 2.31 -21.12
N ALA A 94 -13.73 1.97 -19.85
CA ALA A 94 -15.08 1.69 -19.35
C ALA A 94 -15.97 2.94 -19.41
N ASN A 95 -15.43 4.11 -19.06
CA ASN A 95 -16.16 5.38 -19.16
C ASN A 95 -16.51 5.72 -20.61
N GLU A 96 -15.59 5.51 -21.56
CA GLU A 96 -15.90 5.69 -23.00
C GLU A 96 -17.00 4.73 -23.47
N ALA A 97 -16.97 3.47 -23.04
CA ALA A 97 -17.99 2.49 -23.39
C ALA A 97 -19.37 2.89 -22.85
N ASN A 98 -19.43 3.38 -21.60
CA ASN A 98 -20.67 3.89 -21.01
C ASN A 98 -21.22 5.08 -21.79
N ALA A 99 -20.37 6.05 -22.15
CA ALA A 99 -20.81 7.20 -22.94
C ALA A 99 -21.39 6.80 -24.31
N ARG A 100 -20.80 5.81 -24.98
CA ARG A 100 -21.36 5.26 -26.23
C ARG A 100 -22.69 4.55 -26.02
N ALA A 101 -22.85 3.85 -24.90
CA ALA A 101 -24.12 3.21 -24.56
C ALA A 101 -25.22 4.24 -24.31
N ASP A 102 -24.90 5.34 -23.61
CA ASP A 102 -25.83 6.44 -23.38
C ASP A 102 -26.26 7.10 -24.70
N GLU A 103 -25.33 7.33 -25.62
CA GLU A 103 -25.64 7.87 -26.95
C GLU A 103 -26.56 6.91 -27.75
N ALA A 104 -26.29 5.60 -27.69
CA ALA A 104 -27.13 4.60 -28.34
C ALA A 104 -28.55 4.58 -27.75
N ASN A 105 -28.68 4.66 -26.42
CA ASN A 105 -29.97 4.72 -25.74
C ASN A 105 -30.77 5.97 -26.14
N ALA A 106 -30.10 7.13 -26.25
CA ALA A 106 -30.74 8.36 -26.70
C ALA A 106 -31.29 8.24 -28.14
N ARG A 107 -30.52 7.60 -29.05
CA ARG A 107 -30.98 7.34 -30.42
C ARG A 107 -32.17 6.38 -30.47
N ILE A 108 -32.17 5.34 -29.64
CA ILE A 108 -33.31 4.42 -29.52
C ILE A 108 -34.56 5.18 -29.09
N ALA A 109 -34.47 6.00 -28.05
CA ALA A 109 -35.59 6.81 -27.56
C ALA A 109 -36.14 7.78 -28.63
N GLU A 110 -35.27 8.37 -29.45
CA GLU A 110 -35.70 9.21 -30.57
C GLU A 110 -36.46 8.42 -31.64
N VAL A 111 -35.98 7.22 -31.99
CA VAL A 111 -36.64 6.34 -32.96
C VAL A 111 -38.00 5.88 -32.44
N GLU A 112 -38.10 5.51 -31.17
CA GLU A 112 -39.36 5.13 -30.52
C GLU A 112 -40.36 6.29 -30.53
N ALA A 113 -39.93 7.51 -30.22
CA ALA A 113 -40.79 8.70 -30.29
C ALA A 113 -41.33 8.93 -31.70
N ARG A 114 -40.49 8.82 -32.73
CA ARG A 114 -40.91 8.95 -34.15
C ARG A 114 -41.88 7.84 -34.56
N ALA A 115 -41.64 6.60 -34.13
CA ALA A 115 -42.53 5.48 -34.39
C ALA A 115 -43.92 5.71 -33.78
N ASN A 116 -43.97 6.15 -32.52
CA ASN A 116 -45.22 6.50 -31.83
C ASN A 116 -45.97 7.64 -32.54
N GLU A 117 -45.26 8.66 -33.03
CA GLU A 117 -45.87 9.74 -33.80
C GLU A 117 -46.48 9.24 -35.13
N MET A 118 -45.78 8.36 -35.85
CA MET A 118 -46.30 7.75 -37.07
C MET A 118 -47.52 6.88 -36.80
N GLU A 119 -47.48 6.06 -35.74
CA GLU A 119 -48.62 5.23 -35.35
C GLU A 119 -49.86 6.10 -35.05
N LYS A 120 -49.67 7.20 -34.32
CA LYS A 120 -50.75 8.16 -34.05
C LYS A 120 -51.35 8.72 -35.33
N LYS A 121 -50.51 9.16 -36.29
CA LYS A 121 -50.98 9.68 -37.59
C LYS A 121 -51.73 8.62 -38.39
N LEU A 122 -51.25 7.37 -38.41
CA LEU A 122 -51.94 6.28 -39.11
C LEU A 122 -53.32 6.00 -38.51
N ARG A 123 -53.45 6.01 -37.18
CA ARG A 123 -54.74 5.89 -36.49
C ARG A 123 -55.68 7.05 -36.81
N GLU A 124 -55.18 8.29 -36.83
CA GLU A 124 -55.97 9.47 -37.21
C GLU A 124 -56.49 9.40 -38.64
N HIS A 125 -55.74 8.77 -39.55
CA HIS A 125 -56.14 8.53 -40.94
C HIS A 125 -56.93 7.23 -41.16
N GLY A 126 -57.21 6.44 -40.11
CA GLY A 126 -57.95 5.17 -40.21
C GLY A 126 -57.22 4.07 -40.99
N LEU A 127 -55.89 4.17 -41.10
CA LEU A 127 -55.01 3.18 -41.75
C LEU A 127 -54.52 2.08 -40.80
N LEU A 128 -54.85 2.23 -39.50
CA LEU A 128 -54.67 1.31 -38.38
C LEU A 128 -55.90 1.43 -37.47
#